data_AF-A0A7C7QP31-F1
#
_entry.id   AF-A0A7C7QP31-F1
#
_cell.length_a   1.000
_cell.length_b   1.000
_cell.length_c   1.000
_cell.angle_alpha   90.00
_cell.angle_beta   90.00
_cell.angle_gamma   90.00
#
_symmetry.space_group_name_H-M   'P 1'
#
loop_
_entity.id
_entity.type
_entity.pdbx_description
1 polymer ?
#
loop_
_entity_poly.entity_id
_entity_poly.type
_entity_poly.pdbx_seq_one_letter_code
_entity_poly.pdbx_strand_id
1 'polypeptide(L)'
;MQFIALYGSSLKERSKLSDIDLAVYFDGTREERFYFRAIASGELSDKFDVQIFQDLPLYMRGEVVKNGKLLHYKDYDFLFDVCLETIRAYEGFEKYLKLYYSSLEEEVSAGS
;
A
#
# COMPACT_ATOMS: atom_id res chain seq x y z
N MET A 1 11.57 -1.83 -12.14
CA MET A 1 10.53 -0.97 -11.55
C MET A 1 9.41 -0.75 -12.56
N GLN A 2 8.15 -0.90 -12.16
CA GLN A 2 6.98 -0.81 -13.04
C GLN A 2 6.11 0.42 -12.76
N PHE A 3 5.85 0.72 -11.49
CA PHE A 3 5.14 1.95 -11.10
C PHE A 3 5.56 2.46 -9.72
N ILE A 4 5.27 3.73 -9.47
CA ILE A 4 5.40 4.41 -8.18
C ILE A 4 4.09 5.13 -7.91
N ALA A 5 3.51 4.91 -6.73
CA ALA A 5 2.35 5.62 -6.25
C ALA A 5 2.63 6.23 -4.87
N LEU A 6 2.17 7.46 -4.68
CA LEU A 6 2.08 8.09 -3.38
C LEU A 6 0.78 7.66 -2.71
N TYR A 7 0.82 7.25 -1.45
CA TYR A 7 -0.37 6.93 -0.66
C TYR A 7 -0.22 7.42 0.79
N GLY A 8 -1.19 7.09 1.64
CA GLY A 8 -1.10 7.37 3.08
C GLY A 8 -1.61 8.73 3.51
N SER A 9 -1.38 9.04 4.79
CA SER A 9 -1.97 10.19 5.52
C SER A 9 -1.57 11.55 4.95
N SER A 10 -0.42 11.63 4.27
CA SER A 10 0.06 12.84 3.58
C SER A 10 -0.85 13.35 2.47
N LEU A 11 -1.76 12.52 1.94
CA LEU A 11 -2.79 12.96 0.99
C LEU A 11 -3.97 13.66 1.67
N LYS A 12 -4.15 13.49 3.00
CA LYS A 12 -5.29 14.00 3.77
C LYS A 12 -4.97 15.25 4.59
N GLU A 13 -3.75 15.44 5.08
CA GLU A 13 -3.38 16.64 5.86
C GLU A 13 -1.93 17.10 5.60
N ARG A 14 -1.73 18.43 5.57
CA ARG A 14 -0.41 19.08 5.53
C ARG A 14 0.31 18.95 6.88
N SER A 15 0.54 17.73 7.37
CA SER A 15 1.37 17.51 8.55
C SER A 15 2.85 17.73 8.16
N LYS A 16 3.58 18.46 9.00
CA LYS A 16 4.81 19.14 8.59
C LYS A 16 6.11 18.42 8.98
N LEU A 17 6.06 17.17 9.45
CA LEU A 17 7.25 16.55 10.05
C LEU A 17 7.55 15.08 9.69
N SER A 18 6.67 14.29 9.06
CA SER A 18 7.01 12.98 8.49
C SER A 18 5.87 12.42 7.61
N ASP A 19 6.16 11.38 6.82
CA ASP A 19 5.22 10.35 6.30
C ASP A 19 4.62 10.54 4.89
N ILE A 20 5.47 10.82 3.89
CA ILE A 20 5.09 10.63 2.49
C ILE A 20 5.34 9.15 2.11
N ASP A 21 4.29 8.32 2.10
CA ASP A 21 4.39 6.89 1.79
C ASP A 21 4.46 6.62 0.27
N LEU A 22 5.55 6.03 -0.20
CA LEU A 22 5.75 5.64 -1.59
C LEU A 22 5.61 4.12 -1.75
N ALA A 23 4.58 3.70 -2.48
CA ALA A 23 4.43 2.33 -2.94
C ALA A 23 5.12 2.15 -4.29
N VAL A 24 6.10 1.25 -4.35
CA VAL A 24 6.85 0.95 -5.57
C VAL A 24 6.60 -0.49 -5.99
N TYR A 25 6.23 -0.70 -7.25
CA TYR A 25 6.25 -2.03 -7.85
C TYR A 25 7.63 -2.29 -8.45
N PHE A 26 8.36 -3.24 -7.88
CA PHE A 26 9.68 -3.65 -8.36
C PHE A 26 9.63 -5.09 -8.88
N ASP A 27 9.82 -5.23 -10.18
CA ASP A 27 9.88 -6.53 -10.86
C ASP A 27 11.22 -7.21 -10.53
N GLY A 28 11.17 -8.08 -9.53
CA GLY A 28 12.31 -8.79 -8.96
C GLY A 28 11.86 -9.78 -7.91
N THR A 29 12.75 -10.70 -7.56
CA THR A 29 12.59 -11.68 -6.48
C THR A 29 12.36 -10.99 -5.14
N ARG A 30 11.88 -11.75 -4.14
CA ARG A 30 11.67 -11.23 -2.77
C ARG A 30 12.95 -10.65 -2.17
N GLU A 31 14.09 -11.30 -2.44
CA GLU A 31 15.40 -10.85 -1.98
C GLU A 31 15.80 -9.53 -2.67
N GLU A 32 15.68 -9.45 -3.99
CA GLU A 32 15.96 -8.21 -4.73
C GLU A 32 15.05 -7.05 -4.32
N ARG A 33 13.77 -7.31 -4.03
CA ARG A 33 12.83 -6.31 -3.51
C ARG A 33 13.23 -5.81 -2.12
N PHE A 34 13.67 -6.71 -1.25
CA PHE A 34 14.18 -6.34 0.06
C PHE A 34 15.41 -5.43 -0.05
N TYR A 35 16.39 -5.82 -0.88
CA TYR A 35 17.58 -5.01 -1.10
C TYR A 35 17.26 -3.66 -1.75
N PHE A 36 16.37 -3.64 -2.74
CA PHE A 36 15.89 -2.41 -3.37
C PHE A 36 15.28 -1.46 -2.33
N ARG A 37 14.40 -1.97 -1.47
CA ARG A 37 13.79 -1.16 -0.40
C ARG A 37 14.84 -0.61 0.54
N ALA A 38 15.77 -1.45 1.01
CA ALA A 38 16.82 -1.02 1.95
C ALA A 38 17.69 0.10 1.37
N ILE A 39 18.08 -0.02 0.09
CA ILE A 39 18.87 1.02 -0.61
C ILE A 39 18.02 2.29 -0.79
N ALA A 40 16.79 2.16 -1.30
CA ALA A 40 15.91 3.30 -1.55
C ALA A 40 15.62 4.10 -0.27
N SER A 41 15.38 3.41 0.85
CA SER A 41 15.18 4.04 2.16
C SER A 41 16.43 4.75 2.70
N GLY A 42 17.64 4.30 2.32
CA GLY A 42 18.88 4.97 2.71
C GLY A 42 19.24 6.21 1.87
N GLU A 43 18.81 6.24 0.61
CA GLU A 43 19.07 7.34 -0.33
C GLU A 43 18.04 8.46 -0.25
N LEU A 44 16.81 8.16 0.19
CA LEU A 44 15.75 9.15 0.36
C LEU A 44 15.88 9.86 1.71
N SER A 45 15.47 11.13 1.75
CA SER A 45 15.35 11.85 3.02
C SER A 45 14.34 11.14 3.93
N ASP A 46 14.54 11.22 5.25
CA ASP A 46 13.66 10.67 6.32
C ASP A 46 12.16 11.04 6.22
N LYS A 47 11.80 11.93 5.28
CA LYS A 47 10.43 12.33 4.97
C LYS A 47 9.65 11.33 4.10
N PHE A 48 10.34 10.40 3.42
CA PHE A 48 9.72 9.43 2.53
C PHE A 48 9.92 8.01 3.06
N ASP A 49 8.84 7.25 3.22
CA ASP A 49 8.91 5.82 3.48
C ASP A 49 8.64 5.04 2.19
N VAL A 50 9.57 4.17 1.81
CA VAL A 50 9.43 3.33 0.62
C VAL A 50 8.93 1.96 1.02
N GLN A 51 7.83 1.58 0.40
CA GLN A 51 7.20 0.29 0.56
C GLN A 51 7.11 -0.42 -0.79
N ILE A 52 7.40 -1.72 -0.78
CA ILE A 52 7.24 -2.55 -1.97
C ILE A 52 5.78 -2.92 -2.09
N PHE A 53 5.12 -2.47 -3.16
CA PHE A 53 3.69 -2.70 -3.37
C PHE A 53 3.32 -4.18 -3.23
N GLN A 54 4.12 -5.07 -3.82
CA GLN A 54 3.85 -6.52 -3.80
C GLN A 54 3.94 -7.14 -2.40
N ASP A 55 4.70 -6.54 -1.49
CA ASP A 55 4.92 -7.05 -0.13
C ASP A 55 3.97 -6.39 0.90
N LEU A 56 3.16 -5.42 0.47
CA LEU A 56 2.14 -4.81 1.31
C LEU A 56 0.99 -5.78 1.62
N PRO A 57 0.43 -5.71 2.85
CA PRO A 57 -0.84 -6.34 3.16
C PRO A 57 -1.91 -5.95 2.14
N LEU A 58 -2.83 -6.88 1.83
CA LEU A 58 -3.84 -6.68 0.79
C LEU A 58 -4.70 -5.43 1.03
N TYR A 59 -5.01 -5.10 2.28
CA TYR A 59 -5.78 -3.88 2.58
C TYR A 59 -5.01 -2.59 2.25
N MET A 60 -3.70 -2.56 2.50
CA MET A 60 -2.84 -1.43 2.13
C MET A 60 -2.72 -1.33 0.61
N ARG A 61 -2.55 -2.45 -0.10
CA ARG A 61 -2.58 -2.46 -1.57
C ARG A 61 -3.89 -1.91 -2.12
N GLY A 62 -5.01 -2.26 -1.50
CA GLY A 62 -6.33 -1.70 -1.81
C GLY A 62 -6.38 -0.18 -1.63
N GLU A 63 -5.80 0.35 -0.54
CA GLU A 63 -5.70 1.79 -0.29
C GLU A 63 -4.84 2.49 -1.35
N VAL A 64 -3.69 1.92 -1.74
CA VAL A 64 -2.85 2.46 -2.82
C VAL A 64 -3.61 2.53 -4.14
N VAL A 65 -4.35 1.48 -4.51
CA VAL A 65 -5.10 1.44 -5.77
C VAL A 65 -6.30 2.40 -5.75
N LYS A 66 -7.00 2.52 -4.61
CA LYS A 66 -8.21 3.34 -4.50
C LYS A 66 -7.92 4.83 -4.32
N ASN A 67 -6.97 5.17 -3.45
CA ASN A 67 -6.74 6.54 -2.98
C ASN A 67 -5.35 7.05 -3.31
N GLY A 68 -4.45 6.20 -3.82
CA GLY A 68 -3.10 6.60 -4.17
C GLY A 68 -3.03 7.54 -5.37
N LYS A 69 -2.03 8.41 -5.35
CA LYS A 69 -1.66 9.26 -6.47
C LYS A 69 -0.51 8.62 -7.24
N LEU A 70 -0.78 8.17 -8.46
CA LEU A 70 0.25 7.63 -9.35
C LEU A 70 1.26 8.72 -9.71
N LEU A 71 2.54 8.48 -9.44
CA LEU A 71 3.65 9.38 -9.76
C LEU A 71 4.37 8.96 -11.04
N HIS A 72 4.47 7.65 -11.27
CA HIS A 72 5.15 7.09 -12.43
C HIS A 72 4.59 5.71 -12.77
N TYR A 73 4.55 5.38 -14.06
CA TYR A 73 4.33 4.02 -14.56
C TYR A 73 5.10 3.82 -15.86
N LYS A 74 5.51 2.57 -16.11
CA LYS A 74 6.23 2.16 -17.33
C LYS A 74 5.29 1.64 -18.42
N ASP A 75 4.32 0.82 -18.03
CA ASP A 75 3.37 0.15 -18.91
C ASP A 75 1.97 0.26 -18.29
N TYR A 76 1.03 0.82 -19.04
CA TYR A 76 -0.33 1.06 -18.56
C TYR A 76 -1.14 -0.23 -18.45
N ASP A 77 -0.98 -1.16 -19.39
CA ASP A 77 -1.73 -2.42 -19.40
C ASP A 77 -1.31 -3.26 -18.18
N PHE A 78 0.00 -3.32 -17.92
CA PHE A 78 0.53 -3.94 -16.71
C PHE A 78 -0.04 -3.30 -15.42
N LEU A 79 -0.02 -1.97 -15.34
CA LEU A 79 -0.57 -1.25 -14.19
C LEU A 79 -2.05 -1.56 -14.00
N PHE A 80 -2.82 -1.55 -15.10
CA PHE A 80 -4.25 -1.81 -15.10
C PHE A 80 -4.54 -3.23 -14.58
N ASP A 81 -3.82 -4.23 -15.06
CA ASP A 81 -3.95 -5.61 -14.63
C ASP A 81 -3.67 -5.76 -13.13
N VAL A 82 -2.58 -5.18 -12.63
CA VAL A 82 -2.24 -5.20 -11.19
C VAL A 82 -3.33 -4.53 -10.34
N CYS A 83 -3.86 -3.39 -10.80
CA CYS A 83 -4.95 -2.69 -10.11
C CYS A 83 -6.22 -3.56 -10.08
N LEU A 84 -6.59 -4.17 -11.20
CA LEU A 84 -7.78 -5.00 -11.32
C LEU A 84 -7.68 -6.26 -10.45
N GLU A 85 -6.53 -6.93 -10.46
CA GLU A 85 -6.25 -8.07 -9.58
C GLU A 85 -6.33 -7.69 -8.10
N THR A 86 -5.78 -6.53 -7.74
CA THR A 86 -5.83 -6.02 -6.36
C THR A 86 -7.26 -5.74 -5.93
N ILE A 87 -8.08 -5.12 -6.78
CA ILE A 87 -9.50 -4.85 -6.48
C ILE A 87 -10.26 -6.16 -6.25
N ARG A 88 -10.12 -7.12 -7.17
CA ARG A 88 -10.78 -8.44 -7.06
C ARG A 88 -10.38 -9.18 -5.79
N ALA A 89 -9.10 -9.19 -5.47
CA ALA A 89 -8.60 -9.81 -4.24
C ALA A 89 -9.16 -9.09 -3.00
N TYR A 90 -9.17 -7.76 -3.00
CA TYR A 90 -9.67 -6.96 -1.89
C TYR A 90 -11.17 -7.13 -1.67
N GLU A 91 -12.00 -7.17 -2.72
CA GLU A 91 -13.45 -7.39 -2.59
C GLU A 91 -13.76 -8.75 -1.93
N GLY A 92 -13.01 -9.79 -2.29
CA GLY A 92 -13.12 -11.10 -1.65
C GLY A 92 -12.69 -11.08 -0.17
N PHE A 93 -11.69 -10.27 0.17
CA PHE A 93 -11.15 -10.13 1.53
C PHE A 93 -11.99 -9.20 2.43
N GLU A 94 -12.56 -8.12 1.88
CA GLU A 94 -13.23 -7.05 2.60
C GLU A 94 -14.37 -7.55 3.48
N LYS A 95 -15.11 -8.55 2.99
CA LYS A 95 -16.19 -9.19 3.76
C LYS A 95 -15.67 -9.81 5.06
N TYR A 96 -14.56 -10.54 5.00
CA TYR A 96 -13.97 -11.20 6.18
C TYR A 96 -13.37 -10.18 7.14
N LEU A 97 -12.74 -9.14 6.61
CA LEU A 97 -12.20 -8.05 7.42
C LEU A 97 -13.32 -7.34 8.21
N LYS A 98 -14.46 -7.04 7.57
CA LYS A 98 -15.62 -6.44 8.23
C LYS A 98 -16.19 -7.33 9.34
N LEU A 99 -16.32 -8.64 9.08
CA LEU A 99 -16.78 -9.60 10.09
C LEU A 99 -15.84 -9.67 11.30
N TYR A 100 -14.52 -9.63 11.06
CA TYR A 100 -13.53 -9.60 12.13
C TYR A 100 -13.64 -8.33 12.99
N TYR A 101 -13.79 -7.15 12.37
CA TYR A 101 -13.97 -5.91 13.13
C TYR A 101 -15.28 -5.88 13.91
N SER A 102 -16.39 -6.34 13.32
CA SER A 102 -17.67 -6.40 14.03
C SER A 102 -17.62 -7.33 15.24
N SER A 103 -16.92 -8.48 15.14
CA SER A 103 -16.78 -9.37 16.30
C SER A 103 -15.98 -8.74 17.45
N LEU A 104 -14.97 -7.92 17.14
CA LEU A 104 -14.21 -7.20 18.16
C LEU A 104 -15.07 -6.13 18.86
N GLU A 105 -15.91 -5.43 18.12
CA GLU A 105 -16.84 -4.42 18.68
C GLU A 105 -17.90 -5.05 19.60
N GLU A 106 -18.37 -6.25 19.26
CA GLU A 106 -19.27 -7.05 20.10
C GLU A 106 -18.61 -7.49 21.41
N GLU A 107 -17.36 -7.98 21.36
CA GLU A 107 -16.61 -8.37 22.56
C GLU A 107 -16.33 -7.19 23.50
N VAL A 108 -16.00 -6.02 22.95
CA VAL A 108 -15.78 -4.78 23.72
C VAL A 108 -17.08 -4.31 24.36
N SER A 109 -18.21 -4.42 23.65
CA SER A 109 -19.54 -4.01 24.15
C SER A 109 -20.09 -4.99 25.20
N ALA A 110 -19.77 -6.27 25.11
CA ALA A 110 -20.19 -7.30 26.08
C ALA A 110 -19.34 -7.34 27.36
N GLY A 111 -18.13 -6.76 27.33
CA GLY A 111 -17.23 -6.61 28.49
C GLY A 111 -17.40 -5.30 29.27
N SER A 112 -18.40 -4.48 28.95
CA SER A 112 -18.68 -3.16 29.54
C SER A 112 -19.91 -3.16 30.46
#